data_AF-A0A352SE09-F1
#
_entry.id   AF-A0A352SE09-F1
#
_cell.length_a   1.000
_cell.length_b   1.000
_cell.length_c   1.000
_cell.angle_alpha   90.00
_cell.angle_beta   90.00
_cell.angle_gamma   90.00
#
_symmetry.space_group_name_H-M   'P 1'
#
loop_
_entity.id
_entity.type
_entity.pdbx_description
1 polymer ?
#
loop_
_entity_poly.entity_id
_entity_poly.type
_entity_poly.pdbx_seq_one_letter_code
_entity_poly.pdbx_strand_id
1 'polypeptide(L)'
;MSDHIVLTSHTRRDKPAEPIHWGAPTAAERGPVIASLTDPAQRNVIGTHAGAYAIYRALAVAAGSLQRAHRPDLTDTSPAEAIGPHPQWGDPDRIVSLDPWGHLVSTVFADRIAAGVDIRPTIAITRAHINMPELMAAISAGRLKPDGDILEANGDVRVTKAAVD
;
A
#
# COMPACT_ATOMS: atom_id res chain seq x y z
N MET A 1 24.80 -12.75 23.01
CA MET A 1 23.36 -12.61 22.67
C MET A 1 22.81 -11.47 23.52
N SER A 2 22.09 -10.52 22.92
CA SER A 2 21.46 -9.42 23.66
C SER A 2 20.34 -9.97 24.54
N ASP A 3 20.36 -9.68 25.84
CA ASP A 3 19.42 -10.16 26.87
C ASP A 3 18.02 -9.52 26.77
N HIS A 4 17.79 -8.72 25.72
CA HIS A 4 16.57 -7.94 25.54
C HIS A 4 16.15 -7.91 24.06
N ILE A 5 14.88 -8.27 23.79
CA ILE A 5 14.25 -8.10 22.47
C ILE A 5 13.92 -6.62 22.28
N VAL A 6 14.61 -5.97 21.34
CA VAL A 6 14.33 -4.56 21.02
C VAL A 6 13.10 -4.49 20.13
N LEU A 7 11.96 -4.12 20.73
CA LEU A 7 10.75 -3.76 19.98
C LEU A 7 10.88 -2.37 19.37
N THR A 8 10.11 -2.11 18.32
CA THR A 8 10.17 -0.86 17.54
C THR A 8 9.64 0.36 18.28
N SER A 9 9.00 0.16 19.43
CA SER A 9 8.55 1.19 20.38
C SER A 9 9.63 1.64 21.38
N HIS A 10 10.78 0.96 21.44
CA HIS A 10 11.86 1.37 22.34
C HIS A 10 12.50 2.67 21.86
N THR A 11 12.70 3.62 22.79
CA THR A 11 13.29 4.95 22.55
C THR A 11 14.76 4.92 22.12
N ARG A 12 15.39 3.74 22.11
CA ARG A 12 16.82 3.55 21.76
C ARG A 12 17.07 3.48 20.25
N ARG A 13 16.06 3.73 19.43
CA ARG A 13 16.25 3.72 17.98
C ARG A 13 16.97 4.99 17.56
N ASP A 14 18.06 4.85 16.82
CA ASP A 14 18.68 5.96 16.10
C ASP A 14 17.60 6.67 15.26
N LYS A 15 17.74 7.99 15.09
CA LYS A 15 16.82 8.75 14.23
C LYS A 15 16.67 8.04 12.89
N PRO A 16 15.45 7.90 12.35
CA PRO A 16 15.26 7.24 11.06
C PRO A 16 16.12 7.93 10.00
N ALA A 17 16.73 7.15 9.11
CA ALA A 17 17.62 7.69 8.07
C ALA A 17 16.92 8.77 7.23
N GLU A 18 15.60 8.64 7.05
CA GLU A 18 14.78 9.63 6.37
C GLU A 18 13.46 9.88 7.12
N PRO A 19 13.22 11.11 7.62
CA PRO A 19 11.95 11.46 8.26
C PRO A 19 10.82 11.56 7.23
N ILE A 20 9.58 11.27 7.68
CA ILE A 20 8.37 11.47 6.86
C ILE A 20 7.74 12.81 7.22
N HIS A 21 7.42 13.60 6.21
CA HIS A 21 6.72 14.89 6.35
C HIS A 21 5.25 14.73 5.96
N TRP A 22 4.41 14.32 6.92
CA TRP A 22 2.96 14.21 6.70
C TRP A 22 2.35 15.57 6.32
N GLY A 23 1.38 15.55 5.39
CA GLY A 23 0.79 16.77 4.85
C GLY A 23 1.65 17.50 3.81
N ALA A 24 2.80 16.96 3.39
CA ALA A 24 3.56 17.57 2.30
C ALA A 24 2.79 17.48 0.96
N PRO A 25 2.84 18.54 0.12
CA PRO A 25 2.06 18.63 -1.11
C PRO A 25 2.55 17.70 -2.23
N THR A 26 3.78 17.20 -2.12
CA THR A 26 4.38 16.30 -3.11
C THR A 26 4.93 15.04 -2.43
N ALA A 27 4.94 13.92 -3.15
CA ALA A 27 5.53 12.67 -2.65
C ALA A 27 7.03 12.83 -2.32
N ALA A 28 7.75 13.64 -3.09
CA ALA A 28 9.17 13.91 -2.88
C ALA A 28 9.43 14.65 -1.56
N GLU A 29 8.65 15.69 -1.25
CA GLU A 29 8.74 16.41 0.03
C GLU A 29 8.25 15.55 1.20
N ARG A 30 7.25 14.69 0.97
CA ARG A 30 6.71 13.76 1.97
C ARG A 30 7.74 12.71 2.39
N GLY A 31 8.54 12.22 1.44
CA GLY A 31 9.46 11.09 1.61
C GLY A 31 8.75 9.72 1.53
N PRO A 32 9.45 8.62 1.25
CA PRO A 32 8.85 7.29 1.15
C PRO A 32 8.51 6.71 2.52
N VAL A 33 7.47 5.86 2.58
CA VAL A 33 7.24 4.96 3.72
C VAL A 33 8.07 3.70 3.53
N ILE A 34 9.02 3.48 4.45
CA ILE A 34 9.94 2.34 4.42
C ILE A 34 9.71 1.50 5.66
N ALA A 35 8.94 0.41 5.51
CA ALA A 35 8.66 -0.56 6.57
C ALA A 35 9.49 -1.84 6.46
N SER A 36 10.36 -1.93 5.45
CA SER A 36 11.15 -3.13 5.18
C SER A 36 12.14 -3.48 6.30
N LEU A 37 12.41 -4.76 6.44
CA LEU A 37 13.41 -5.33 7.35
C LEU A 37 14.72 -5.69 6.64
N THR A 38 14.83 -5.43 5.33
CA THR A 38 16.03 -5.74 4.54
C THR A 38 17.22 -4.90 5.00
N ASP A 39 17.02 -3.60 5.21
CA ASP A 39 17.97 -2.69 5.85
C ASP A 39 17.27 -1.94 7.01
N PRO A 40 17.48 -2.38 8.27
CA PRO A 40 16.87 -1.76 9.44
C PRO A 40 17.23 -0.28 9.65
N ALA A 41 18.34 0.21 9.08
CA ALA A 41 18.78 1.60 9.21
C ALA A 41 17.93 2.56 8.38
N GLN A 42 17.41 2.10 7.23
CA GLN A 42 16.56 2.90 6.35
C GLN A 42 15.10 2.98 6.81
N ARG A 43 14.69 2.10 7.73
CA ARG A 43 13.29 1.98 8.16
C ARG A 43 12.83 3.18 8.98
N ASN A 44 11.80 3.87 8.49
CA ASN A 44 11.27 5.11 9.08
C ASN A 44 9.86 4.99 9.69
N VAL A 45 9.21 3.83 9.58
CA VAL A 45 7.90 3.56 10.22
C VAL A 45 7.92 2.38 11.19
N ILE A 46 6.84 2.24 11.94
CA ILE A 46 6.51 1.07 12.77
C ILE A 46 5.65 0.10 11.92
N GLY A 47 5.79 -1.21 12.12
CA GLY A 47 5.14 -2.24 11.30
C GLY A 47 6.02 -2.80 10.18
N THR A 48 5.40 -3.52 9.25
CA THR A 48 5.99 -4.17 8.07
C THR A 48 5.02 -4.09 6.89
N HIS A 49 5.52 -4.16 5.65
CA HIS A 49 4.67 -4.17 4.46
C HIS A 49 3.77 -5.42 4.41
N ALA A 50 2.64 -5.32 3.71
CA ALA A 50 1.59 -6.34 3.57
C ALA A 50 0.77 -6.59 4.86
N GLY A 51 0.90 -5.76 5.89
CA GLY A 51 0.07 -5.78 7.10
C GLY A 51 -0.12 -7.19 7.69
N ALA A 52 -1.37 -7.62 7.83
CA ALA A 52 -1.72 -8.94 8.36
C ALA A 52 -1.21 -10.12 7.49
N TYR A 53 -1.00 -9.90 6.19
CA TYR A 53 -0.47 -10.92 5.28
C TYR A 53 1.04 -11.12 5.40
N ALA A 54 1.75 -10.27 6.17
CA ALA A 54 3.19 -10.42 6.40
C ALA A 54 3.56 -11.78 7.04
N ILE A 55 2.61 -12.45 7.71
CA ILE A 55 2.79 -13.80 8.24
C ILE A 55 3.12 -14.83 7.15
N TYR A 56 2.52 -14.70 5.97
CA TYR A 56 2.78 -15.61 4.85
C TYR A 56 4.20 -15.44 4.34
N ARG A 57 4.72 -14.21 4.30
CA ARG A 57 6.13 -13.95 3.98
C ARG A 57 7.04 -14.57 5.03
N ALA A 58 6.74 -14.40 6.32
CA ALA A 58 7.53 -14.96 7.41
C ALA A 58 7.58 -16.49 7.32
N LEU A 59 6.44 -17.14 7.06
CA LEU A 59 6.34 -18.58 6.88
C LEU A 59 7.13 -19.05 5.66
N ALA A 60 7.03 -18.36 4.51
CA ALA A 60 7.77 -18.70 3.31
C ALA A 60 9.29 -18.59 3.51
N VAL A 61 9.75 -17.57 4.23
CA VAL A 61 11.17 -17.44 4.59
C VAL A 61 11.62 -18.55 5.53
N ALA A 62 10.81 -18.89 6.55
CA ALA A 62 11.13 -19.96 7.49
C ALA A 62 11.16 -21.34 6.82
N ALA A 63 10.27 -21.58 5.86
CA ALA A 63 10.20 -22.81 5.07
C ALA A 63 11.27 -22.89 3.96
N GLY A 64 12.03 -21.81 3.73
CA GLY A 64 13.06 -21.74 2.69
C GLY A 64 12.53 -21.54 1.26
N SER A 65 11.22 -21.32 1.08
CA SER A 65 10.62 -21.05 -0.23
C SER A 65 10.80 -19.59 -0.70
N LEU A 66 11.19 -18.69 0.21
CA LEU A 66 11.50 -17.30 -0.10
C LEU A 66 12.80 -16.86 0.57
N GLN A 67 13.67 -16.18 -0.18
CA GLN A 67 14.87 -15.59 0.38
C GLN A 67 14.51 -14.42 1.32
N ARG A 68 15.17 -14.32 2.49
CA ARG A 68 14.93 -13.24 3.46
C ARG A 68 15.11 -11.85 2.85
N ALA A 69 16.10 -11.68 1.98
CA ALA A 69 16.43 -10.43 1.30
C ALA A 69 15.70 -10.25 -0.04
N HIS A 70 14.68 -11.07 -0.32
CA HIS A 70 13.91 -10.95 -1.56
C HIS A 70 13.28 -9.55 -1.69
N ARG A 71 13.56 -8.92 -2.83
CA ARG A 71 12.95 -7.67 -3.29
C ARG A 71 11.89 -7.99 -4.34
N PRO A 72 10.66 -7.45 -4.19
CA PRO A 72 9.63 -7.63 -5.19
C PRO A 72 10.03 -6.95 -6.49
N ASP A 73 9.67 -7.57 -7.61
CA ASP A 73 9.68 -6.92 -8.91
C ASP A 73 8.44 -6.03 -9.02
N LEU A 74 8.65 -4.75 -9.35
CA LEU A 74 7.58 -3.75 -9.51
C LEU A 74 7.33 -3.43 -11.00
N THR A 75 7.87 -4.23 -11.91
CA THR A 75 7.58 -4.15 -13.34
C THR A 75 6.08 -4.41 -13.57
N ASP A 76 5.44 -3.55 -14.37
CA ASP A 76 4.00 -3.62 -14.69
C ASP A 76 3.05 -3.58 -13.48
N THR A 77 3.51 -3.05 -12.33
CA THR A 77 2.66 -2.86 -11.14
C THR A 77 2.08 -1.44 -11.03
N SER A 78 2.06 -0.69 -12.13
CA SER A 78 1.42 0.63 -12.17
C SER A 78 -0.07 0.52 -11.83
N PRO A 79 -0.65 1.49 -11.10
CA PRO A 79 -2.05 1.43 -10.70
C PRO A 79 -2.96 1.41 -11.94
N ALA A 80 -4.02 0.60 -11.89
CA ALA A 80 -4.96 0.47 -13.01
C ALA A 80 -5.76 1.76 -13.30
N GLU A 81 -5.78 2.69 -12.34
CA GLU A 81 -6.37 4.02 -12.47
C GLU A 81 -5.49 5.07 -11.82
N ALA A 82 -5.47 6.27 -12.39
CA ALA A 82 -4.86 7.43 -11.77
C ALA A 82 -5.79 8.00 -10.68
N ILE A 83 -5.34 7.96 -9.42
CA ILE A 83 -6.02 8.61 -8.29
C ILE A 83 -5.18 9.78 -7.82
N GLY A 84 -5.79 10.95 -7.73
CA GLY A 84 -5.16 12.18 -7.26
C GLY A 84 -4.05 12.73 -8.18
N PRO A 85 -3.20 13.64 -7.66
CA PRO A 85 -3.22 14.14 -6.29
C PRO A 85 -4.48 14.96 -5.97
N HIS A 86 -4.90 14.93 -4.70
CA HIS A 86 -6.01 15.74 -4.21
C HIS A 86 -5.51 16.73 -3.15
N PRO A 87 -6.00 17.99 -3.11
CA PRO A 87 -5.53 19.00 -2.16
C PRO A 87 -5.61 18.56 -0.69
N GLN A 88 -6.59 17.71 -0.35
CA GLN A 88 -6.77 17.19 1.01
C GLN A 88 -5.63 16.29 1.49
N TRP A 89 -4.76 15.81 0.59
CA TRP A 89 -3.60 15.00 0.96
C TRP A 89 -2.48 15.82 1.59
N GLY A 90 -2.42 17.11 1.27
CA GLY A 90 -1.49 18.07 1.84
C GLY A 90 -2.03 18.80 3.08
N ASP A 91 -3.22 18.45 3.55
CA ASP A 91 -3.81 19.03 4.75
C ASP A 91 -3.51 18.12 5.96
N PRO A 92 -2.68 18.56 6.92
CA PRO A 92 -2.28 17.74 8.06
C PRO A 92 -3.46 17.34 8.98
N ASP A 93 -4.60 18.03 8.88
CA ASP A 93 -5.78 17.77 9.71
C ASP A 93 -6.81 16.85 9.01
N ARG A 94 -6.54 16.36 7.79
CA ARG A 94 -7.50 15.57 6.99
C ARG A 94 -7.19 14.09 6.90
N ILE A 95 -5.96 13.74 6.51
CA ILE A 95 -5.55 12.34 6.35
C ILE A 95 -4.60 11.97 7.47
N VAL A 96 -5.05 11.09 8.37
CA VAL A 96 -4.28 10.66 9.55
C VAL A 96 -4.02 9.16 9.60
N SER A 97 -4.52 8.38 8.63
CA SER A 97 -4.58 6.91 8.74
C SER A 97 -4.11 6.13 7.51
N LEU A 98 -3.64 6.78 6.45
CA LEU A 98 -3.14 6.09 5.25
C LEU A 98 -2.04 6.91 4.55
N ASP A 99 -1.24 6.24 3.74
CA ASP A 99 -0.27 6.87 2.83
C ASP A 99 -0.96 7.24 1.50
N PRO A 100 -1.28 8.53 1.25
CA PRO A 100 -2.02 8.93 0.05
C PRO A 100 -1.22 8.77 -1.25
N TRP A 101 0.11 8.62 -1.16
CA TRP A 101 0.99 8.43 -2.32
C TRP A 101 1.35 6.95 -2.54
N GLY A 102 0.80 6.05 -1.72
CA GLY A 102 1.20 4.64 -1.62
C GLY A 102 1.10 3.84 -2.92
N HIS A 103 0.20 4.23 -3.83
CA HIS A 103 0.00 3.61 -5.14
C HIS A 103 0.98 4.08 -6.22
N LEU A 104 1.72 5.16 -5.97
CA LEU A 104 2.60 5.78 -6.96
C LEU A 104 4.09 5.52 -6.71
N VAL A 105 4.44 4.83 -5.62
CA VAL A 105 5.82 4.73 -5.14
C VAL A 105 6.80 4.13 -6.14
N SER A 106 6.36 3.19 -6.99
CA SER A 106 7.19 2.61 -8.06
C SER A 106 7.61 3.64 -9.11
N THR A 107 6.85 4.72 -9.26
CA THR A 107 7.14 5.82 -10.17
C THR A 107 7.82 6.98 -9.45
N VAL A 108 7.23 7.50 -8.36
CA VAL A 108 7.72 8.72 -7.69
C VAL A 108 9.03 8.50 -6.92
N PHE A 109 9.37 7.25 -6.60
CA PHE A 109 10.64 6.89 -5.95
C PHE A 109 11.47 5.89 -6.79
N ALA A 110 11.24 5.84 -8.10
CA ALA A 110 11.93 4.90 -9.01
C ALA A 110 13.47 4.95 -8.86
N ASP A 111 14.06 6.15 -8.82
CA ASP A 111 15.51 6.32 -8.68
C ASP A 111 16.05 5.74 -7.36
N ARG A 112 15.27 5.86 -6.29
CA ARG A 112 15.64 5.36 -4.96
C ARG A 112 15.52 3.84 -4.89
N ILE A 113 14.49 3.28 -5.53
CA ILE A 113 14.32 1.84 -5.69
C ILE A 113 15.48 1.27 -6.51
N ALA A 114 15.87 1.95 -7.60
CA ALA A 114 17.02 1.59 -8.41
C ALA A 114 18.34 1.68 -7.63
N ALA A 115 18.47 2.65 -6.72
CA ALA A 115 19.60 2.76 -5.78
C ALA A 115 19.59 1.69 -4.66
N GLY A 116 18.58 0.82 -4.62
CA GLY A 116 18.50 -0.32 -3.71
C GLY A 116 17.73 -0.06 -2.42
N VAL A 117 17.05 1.08 -2.28
CA VAL A 117 16.16 1.34 -1.14
C VAL A 117 14.91 0.47 -1.30
N ASP A 118 14.56 -0.31 -0.28
CA ASP A 118 13.42 -1.24 -0.31
C ASP A 118 12.10 -0.53 0.00
N ILE A 119 11.65 0.28 -0.97
CA ILE A 119 10.38 1.01 -0.96
C ILE A 119 9.33 0.16 -1.68
N ARG A 120 8.17 -0.03 -1.06
CA ARG A 120 7.09 -0.88 -1.60
C ARG A 120 5.75 -0.16 -1.56
N PRO A 121 4.84 -0.41 -2.52
CA PRO A 121 3.50 0.15 -2.48
C PRO A 121 2.77 -0.23 -1.21
N THR A 122 2.04 0.71 -0.62
CA THR A 122 1.09 0.50 0.49
C THR A 122 -0.35 0.52 0.01
N ILE A 123 -0.57 0.91 -1.26
CA ILE A 123 -1.88 0.89 -1.91
C ILE A 123 -1.74 0.20 -3.26
N ALA A 124 -2.58 -0.81 -3.51
CA ALA A 124 -2.72 -1.43 -4.82
C ALA A 124 -4.07 -1.03 -5.44
N ILE A 125 -4.04 -0.44 -6.63
CA ILE A 125 -5.24 -0.05 -7.39
C ILE A 125 -5.41 -1.00 -8.57
N THR A 126 -6.55 -1.70 -8.59
CA THR A 126 -6.86 -2.74 -9.57
C THR A 126 -8.28 -2.55 -10.12
N ARG A 127 -8.57 -3.14 -11.29
CA ARG A 127 -9.94 -3.27 -11.78
C ARG A 127 -10.44 -4.69 -11.54
N ALA A 128 -11.71 -4.83 -11.23
CA ALA A 128 -12.35 -6.13 -11.04
C ALA A 128 -13.80 -6.10 -11.52
N HIS A 129 -14.31 -7.26 -11.90
CA HIS A 129 -15.75 -7.51 -11.99
C HIS A 129 -16.15 -8.26 -10.74
N ILE A 130 -17.10 -7.73 -9.99
CA ILE A 130 -17.56 -8.33 -8.74
C ILE A 130 -19.04 -8.65 -8.90
N ASN A 131 -19.42 -9.87 -8.50
CA ASN A 131 -20.81 -10.22 -8.32
C ASN A 131 -21.15 -10.12 -6.83
N MET A 132 -22.20 -9.38 -6.49
CA MET A 132 -22.68 -9.25 -5.11
C MET A 132 -24.19 -9.56 -5.07
N PRO A 133 -24.65 -10.50 -4.24
CA PRO A 133 -26.07 -10.86 -4.13
C PRO A 133 -26.99 -9.66 -3.86
N GLU A 134 -26.49 -8.65 -3.14
CA GLU A 134 -27.20 -7.42 -2.80
C GLU A 134 -27.55 -6.58 -4.03
N LEU A 135 -26.73 -6.63 -5.09
CA LEU A 135 -27.00 -5.93 -6.34
C LEU A 135 -28.17 -6.57 -7.09
N MET A 136 -28.24 -7.89 -7.12
CA MET A 136 -29.38 -8.61 -7.71
C MET A 136 -30.68 -8.28 -7.00
N ALA A 137 -30.68 -8.29 -5.65
CA ALA A 137 -31.84 -7.90 -4.87
C ALA A 137 -32.25 -6.42 -5.12
N ALA A 138 -31.27 -5.53 -5.34
CA ALA A 138 -31.52 -4.14 -5.65
C ALA A 138 -32.09 -3.91 -7.07
N ILE A 139 -31.63 -4.68 -8.05
CA ILE A 139 -32.16 -4.69 -9.42
C ILE A 139 -33.61 -5.20 -9.42
N SER A 140 -33.88 -6.35 -8.77
CA SER A 140 -35.24 -6.91 -8.70
C SER A 140 -36.23 -5.97 -7.99
N ALA A 141 -35.77 -5.22 -6.99
CA ALA A 141 -36.57 -4.20 -6.30
C ALA A 141 -36.69 -2.88 -7.08
N GLY A 142 -36.06 -2.75 -8.26
CA GLY A 142 -36.08 -1.53 -9.08
C GLY A 142 -35.27 -0.36 -8.52
N ARG A 143 -34.45 -0.57 -7.47
CA ARG A 143 -33.59 0.47 -6.86
C ARG A 143 -32.35 0.76 -7.70
N LEU A 144 -31.86 -0.24 -8.42
CA LEU A 144 -30.77 -0.11 -9.38
C LEU A 144 -31.25 -0.53 -10.77
N LYS A 145 -30.77 0.14 -11.80
CA LYS A 145 -31.05 -0.18 -13.20
C LYS A 145 -29.72 -0.50 -13.89
N PRO A 146 -29.55 -1.71 -14.45
CA PRO A 146 -28.37 -2.04 -15.24
C PRO A 146 -28.20 -1.05 -16.40
N ASP A 147 -26.98 -0.57 -16.59
CA ASP A 147 -26.59 0.35 -17.66
C ASP A 147 -25.75 -0.33 -18.75
N GLY A 148 -25.27 -1.56 -18.51
CA GLY A 148 -24.42 -2.32 -19.43
C GLY A 148 -22.96 -1.87 -19.46
N ASP A 149 -22.59 -0.89 -18.63
CA ASP A 149 -21.22 -0.37 -18.51
C ASP A 149 -20.66 -0.59 -17.11
N ILE A 150 -21.29 -0.03 -16.09
CA ILE A 150 -20.89 -0.19 -14.68
C ILE A 150 -21.61 -1.38 -14.08
N LEU A 151 -22.92 -1.51 -14.34
CA LEU A 151 -23.77 -2.57 -13.79
C LEU A 151 -24.40 -3.39 -14.93
N GLU A 152 -24.08 -4.67 -14.95
CA GLU A 152 -24.63 -5.63 -15.89
C GLU A 152 -25.93 -6.26 -15.34
N ALA A 153 -26.78 -6.79 -16.23
CA ALA A 153 -28.10 -7.31 -15.87
C ALA A 153 -28.05 -8.58 -15.00
N ASN A 154 -26.92 -9.29 -15.00
CA ASN A 154 -26.62 -10.45 -14.15
C ASN A 154 -26.11 -10.05 -12.74
N GLY A 155 -26.04 -8.75 -12.43
CA GLY A 155 -25.57 -8.23 -11.15
C GLY A 155 -24.05 -8.11 -11.05
N ASP A 156 -23.30 -8.35 -12.13
CA ASP A 156 -21.87 -8.05 -12.17
C ASP A 156 -21.67 -6.54 -12.20
N VAL A 157 -20.76 -6.05 -11.36
CA VAL A 157 -20.37 -4.64 -11.31
C VAL A 157 -18.90 -4.49 -11.64
N ARG A 158 -18.59 -3.56 -12.55
CA ARG A 158 -17.22 -3.15 -12.84
C ARG A 158 -16.76 -2.16 -11.78
N VAL A 159 -15.66 -2.45 -11.11
CA VAL A 159 -15.14 -1.62 -10.03
C VAL A 159 -13.66 -1.35 -10.19
N THR A 160 -13.26 -0.19 -9.71
CA THR A 160 -11.87 0.08 -9.32
C THR A 160 -11.74 -0.20 -7.83
N LYS A 161 -10.83 -1.09 -7.46
CA LYS A 161 -10.56 -1.50 -6.08
C LYS A 161 -9.22 -0.93 -5.63
N ALA A 162 -9.20 -0.34 -4.45
CA ALA A 162 -7.98 -0.02 -3.71
C ALA A 162 -7.83 -1.00 -2.53
N ALA A 163 -6.70 -1.69 -2.45
CA ALA A 163 -6.28 -2.42 -1.25
C ALA A 163 -5.23 -1.55 -0.52
N VAL A 164 -5.44 -1.28 0.76
CA VAL A 164 -4.62 -0.38 1.58
C VAL A 164 -4.05 -1.17 2.76
N ASP A 165 -2.73 -1.02 2.99
CA ASP A 165 -2.01 -1.57 4.15
C ASP A 165 -2.22 -0.75 5.43
#